data_AF-A0AAE4EE85-F1
#
_entry.id   AF-A0AAE4EE85-F1
#
_cell.length_a   1.000
_cell.length_b   1.000
_cell.length_c   1.000
_cell.angle_alpha   90.00
_cell.angle_beta   90.00
_cell.angle_gamma   90.00
#
_symmetry.space_group_name_H-M   'P 1'
#
loop_
_entity.id
_entity.type
_entity.pdbx_description
1 polymer ?
#
loop_
_entity_poly.entity_id
_entity_poly.type
_entity_poly.pdbx_seq_one_letter_code
_entity_poly.pdbx_strand_id
1 'polypeptide(L)'
;MTGQRTRTIDRGEQAELSRLLAAGPFDVALRAAIRARGLGLERIRYRLRGRGTTVSLATLSHWQSGRCRPERPESLEALRNLEDILNVPDGSLSKLLGPPRARTRFHALN
;
A
#
# COMPACT_ATOMS: atom_id res chain seq x y z
N MET A 1 -26.71 -12.50 7.34
CA MET A 1 -27.42 -11.31 6.82
C MET A 1 -26.58 -10.04 7.07
N THR A 2 -25.59 -9.73 6.23
CA THR A 2 -25.09 -8.34 6.08
C THR A 2 -24.55 -8.16 4.66
N GLY A 3 -25.44 -8.38 3.70
CA GLY A 3 -25.14 -8.10 2.30
C GLY A 3 -25.51 -6.65 1.97
N GLN A 4 -24.53 -5.92 1.45
CA GLN A 4 -24.72 -4.96 0.37
C GLN A 4 -25.39 -3.62 0.75
N ARG A 5 -24.62 -2.69 1.32
CA ARG A 5 -24.98 -1.25 1.35
C ARG A 5 -23.89 -0.28 0.87
N THR A 6 -22.69 -0.73 0.48
CA THR A 6 -21.55 0.17 0.16
C THR A 6 -21.05 0.14 -1.28
N ARG A 7 -21.78 -0.49 -2.21
CA ARG A 7 -21.28 -0.66 -3.60
C ARG A 7 -21.10 0.66 -4.37
N THR A 8 -21.72 1.75 -3.92
CA THR A 8 -21.54 3.09 -4.51
C THR A 8 -20.36 3.86 -3.92
N ILE A 9 -20.07 3.68 -2.62
CA ILE A 9 -18.94 4.34 -1.95
C ILE A 9 -17.62 3.69 -2.36
N ASP A 10 -17.60 2.36 -2.51
CA ASP A 10 -16.45 1.62 -3.02
C ASP A 10 -15.97 2.18 -4.36
N ARG A 11 -16.87 2.48 -5.31
CA ARG A 11 -16.46 3.03 -6.62
C ARG A 11 -15.70 4.36 -6.51
N GLY A 12 -16.09 5.23 -5.58
CA GLY A 12 -15.41 6.51 -5.35
C GLY A 12 -14.04 6.34 -4.71
N GLU A 13 -13.94 5.47 -3.69
CA GLU A 13 -12.68 5.13 -3.03
C GLU A 13 -11.71 4.40 -3.96
N GLN A 14 -12.21 3.51 -4.83
CA GLN A 14 -11.43 2.84 -5.87
C GLN A 14 -10.93 3.81 -6.95
N ALA A 15 -11.73 4.81 -7.33
CA ALA A 15 -11.32 5.83 -8.30
C ALA A 15 -10.24 6.76 -7.72
N GLU A 16 -10.38 7.15 -6.46
CA GLU A 16 -9.35 7.93 -5.77
C GLU A 16 -8.07 7.12 -5.55
N LEU A 17 -8.21 5.87 -5.12
CA LEU A 17 -7.08 4.93 -5.03
C LEU A 17 -6.37 4.81 -6.39
N SER A 18 -7.11 4.67 -7.48
CA SER A 18 -6.54 4.58 -8.83
C SER A 18 -5.77 5.85 -9.22
N ARG A 19 -6.26 7.04 -8.85
CA ARG A 19 -5.52 8.31 -9.06
C ARG A 19 -4.25 8.38 -8.22
N LEU A 20 -4.31 7.96 -6.95
CA LEU A 20 -3.16 7.89 -6.06
C LEU A 20 -2.12 6.88 -6.55
N LEU A 21 -2.55 5.75 -7.11
CA LEU A 21 -1.66 4.75 -7.70
C LEU A 21 -1.03 5.23 -9.02
N ALA A 22 -1.69 6.15 -9.74
CA ALA A 22 -1.19 6.68 -11.01
C ALA A 22 -0.18 7.82 -10.84
N ALA A 23 -0.40 8.73 -9.88
CA ALA A 23 0.41 9.95 -9.72
C ALA A 23 0.60 10.40 -8.27
N GLY A 24 0.08 9.64 -7.30
CA GLY A 24 0.18 9.98 -5.89
C GLY A 24 1.48 9.51 -5.24
N PRO A 25 1.81 10.02 -4.04
CA PRO A 25 2.94 9.51 -3.28
C PRO A 25 2.68 8.07 -2.83
N PHE A 26 3.70 7.21 -2.95
CA PHE A 26 3.66 5.79 -2.56
C PHE A 26 3.04 5.56 -1.18
N ASP A 27 3.41 6.41 -0.21
CA ASP A 27 2.91 6.35 1.17
C ASP A 27 1.38 6.44 1.28
N VAL A 28 0.83 7.44 0.61
CA VAL A 28 -0.60 7.76 0.63
C VAL A 28 -1.35 6.70 -0.18
N ALA A 29 -0.80 6.28 -1.32
CA ALA A 29 -1.37 5.19 -2.12
C ALA A 29 -1.41 3.86 -1.33
N LEU A 30 -0.32 3.52 -0.61
CA LEU A 30 -0.24 2.34 0.24
C LEU A 30 -1.26 2.41 1.39
N ARG A 31 -1.33 3.54 2.09
CA ARG A 31 -2.28 3.75 3.19
C ARG A 31 -3.73 3.68 2.70
N ALA A 32 -4.02 4.29 1.55
CA ALA A 32 -5.33 4.24 0.91
C ALA A 32 -5.73 2.82 0.51
N ALA A 33 -4.81 2.06 -0.11
CA ALA A 33 -5.04 0.66 -0.49
C ALA A 33 -5.34 -0.22 0.73
N ILE A 34 -4.56 -0.05 1.80
CA ILE A 34 -4.76 -0.78 3.07
C ILE A 34 -6.11 -0.45 3.70
N ARG A 35 -6.50 0.83 3.71
CA ARG A 35 -7.80 1.28 4.21
C ARG A 35 -8.96 0.75 3.39
N ALA A 36 -8.88 0.84 2.06
CA ALA A 36 -9.88 0.32 1.13
C ALA A 36 -10.09 -1.20 1.31
N ARG A 37 -9.02 -1.94 1.64
CA ARG A 37 -9.09 -3.37 1.93
C ARG A 37 -9.57 -3.70 3.34
N GLY A 38 -9.49 -2.75 4.27
CA GLY A 38 -9.80 -2.97 5.69
C GLY A 38 -8.85 -3.97 6.36
N LEU A 39 -7.61 -4.11 5.89
CA LEU A 39 -6.63 -5.04 6.46
C LEU A 39 -5.70 -4.33 7.44
N GLY A 40 -5.50 -4.94 8.61
CA GLY A 40 -4.44 -4.53 9.53
C GLY A 40 -3.05 -4.97 9.03
N LEU A 41 -2.01 -4.22 9.41
CA LEU A 41 -0.62 -4.52 9.09
C LEU A 41 -0.20 -5.95 9.50
N GLU A 42 -0.70 -6.44 10.63
CA GLU A 42 -0.42 -7.81 11.08
C GLU A 42 -0.96 -8.87 10.14
N ARG A 43 -2.16 -8.66 9.59
CA ARG A 43 -2.78 -9.60 8.65
C ARG A 43 -2.06 -9.58 7.31
N ILE A 44 -1.59 -8.41 6.89
CA ILE A 44 -0.74 -8.26 5.70
C ILE A 44 0.57 -9.04 5.91
N ARG A 45 1.27 -8.82 7.03
CA ARG A 45 2.49 -9.56 7.39
C ARG A 45 2.27 -11.07 7.39
N TYR A 46 1.18 -11.54 8.00
CA TYR A 46 0.87 -12.97 8.04
C TYR A 46 0.70 -13.56 6.63
N ARG A 47 0.00 -12.84 5.74
CA ARG A 47 -0.19 -13.27 4.35
C ARG A 47 1.11 -13.24 3.53
N LEU A 48 1.94 -12.22 3.73
CA LEU A 48 3.28 -12.15 3.10
C LEU A 48 4.14 -13.34 3.53
N ARG A 49 4.17 -13.65 4.83
CA ARG A 49 4.91 -14.80 5.35
C ARG A 49 4.44 -16.12 4.73
N GLY A 50 3.14 -16.29 4.55
CA GLY A 50 2.56 -17.46 3.87
C GLY A 50 2.97 -17.60 2.40
N ARG A 51 3.45 -16.52 1.77
CA ARG A 51 3.96 -16.51 0.38
C ARG A 51 5.48 -16.59 0.29
N GLY A 52 6.17 -16.81 1.41
CA GLY A 52 7.63 -16.93 1.46
C GLY A 52 8.37 -15.61 1.66
N THR A 53 7.66 -14.47 1.75
CA THR A 53 8.30 -13.17 1.97
C THR A 53 8.08 -12.66 3.40
N THR A 54 9.16 -12.39 4.12
CA THR A 54 9.08 -11.97 5.53
C THR A 54 9.37 -10.48 5.66
N VAL A 55 8.36 -9.69 6.01
CA VAL A 55 8.53 -8.25 6.27
C VAL A 55 8.09 -7.91 7.69
N SER A 56 8.92 -7.16 8.41
CA SER A 56 8.62 -6.70 9.76
C SER A 56 7.52 -5.64 9.77
N LEU A 57 6.71 -5.64 10.83
CA LEU A 57 5.67 -4.63 11.08
C LEU A 57 6.25 -3.21 11.08
N ALA A 58 7.44 -3.06 11.67
CA ALA A 58 8.20 -1.82 11.64
C ALA A 58 8.54 -1.38 10.21
N THR A 59 8.97 -2.30 9.35
CA THR A 59 9.28 -2.01 7.94
C THR A 59 8.04 -1.53 7.19
N LEU A 60 6.90 -2.21 7.36
CA LEU A 60 5.61 -1.78 6.78
C LEU A 60 5.20 -0.38 7.29
N SER A 61 5.41 -0.10 8.57
CA SER A 61 5.12 1.21 9.17
C SER A 61 6.02 2.32 8.61
N HIS A 62 7.31 2.02 8.38
CA HIS A 62 8.24 2.95 7.74
C HIS A 62 7.89 3.22 6.28
N TRP A 63 7.35 2.22 5.56
CA TRP A 63 6.81 2.37 4.21
C TRP A 63 5.56 3.24 4.17
N GLN A 64 4.75 3.21 5.23
CA GLN A 64 3.58 4.06 5.48
C GLN A 64 3.88 5.43 6.11
N SER A 65 5.15 5.76 6.38
CA SER A 65 5.55 7.14 6.72
C SER A 65 6.47 7.78 5.68
N GLY A 66 6.72 7.10 4.57
CA GLY A 66 7.65 7.51 3.52
C GLY A 66 9.11 7.57 3.99
N ARG A 67 9.43 7.03 5.18
CA ARG A 67 10.79 7.03 5.77
C ARG A 67 11.71 6.02 5.09
N CYS A 68 11.15 4.93 4.57
CA CYS A 68 11.91 3.88 3.92
C CYS A 68 11.15 3.42 2.67
N ARG A 69 11.87 3.17 1.58
CA ARG A 69 11.32 2.64 0.33
C ARG A 69 11.84 1.22 0.10
N PRO A 70 11.02 0.30 -0.45
CA PRO A 70 11.51 -1.02 -0.80
C PRO A 70 12.46 -0.94 -2.00
N GLU A 71 13.77 -0.98 -1.74
CA GLU A 71 14.83 -0.95 -2.75
C GLU A 71 15.48 -2.33 -2.98
N ARG A 72 15.31 -3.24 -2.03
CA ARG A 72 15.88 -4.61 -2.08
C ARG A 72 14.97 -5.54 -2.88
N PRO A 73 15.54 -6.56 -3.57
CA PRO A 73 14.74 -7.54 -4.30
C PRO A 73 13.69 -8.24 -3.42
N GLU A 74 14.04 -8.67 -2.21
CA GLU A 74 13.09 -9.27 -1.25
C GLU A 74 11.93 -8.32 -0.89
N SER A 75 12.22 -7.03 -0.74
CA SER A 75 11.20 -6.02 -0.45
C SER A 75 10.31 -5.71 -1.65
N LEU A 76 10.86 -5.79 -2.87
CA LEU A 76 10.09 -5.67 -4.10
C LEU A 76 9.18 -6.89 -4.31
N GLU A 77 9.66 -8.09 -3.98
CA GLU A 77 8.82 -9.29 -3.95
C GLU A 77 7.71 -9.17 -2.90
N ALA A 78 8.02 -8.64 -1.72
CA ALA A 78 7.01 -8.37 -0.69
C ALA A 78 5.97 -7.38 -1.19
N LEU A 79 6.42 -6.33 -1.89
CA LEU A 79 5.55 -5.33 -2.48
C LEU A 79 4.62 -5.94 -3.53
N ARG A 80 5.15 -6.78 -4.42
CA ARG A 80 4.36 -7.45 -5.46
C ARG A 80 3.28 -8.35 -4.87
N ASN A 81 3.63 -9.07 -3.80
CA ASN A 81 2.66 -9.87 -3.05
C ASN A 81 1.64 -9.02 -2.29
N LEU A 82 2.07 -7.87 -1.77
CA LEU A 82 1.21 -6.91 -1.09
C LEU A 82 0.19 -6.29 -2.07
N GLU A 83 0.60 -5.97 -3.30
CA GLU A 83 -0.30 -5.49 -4.36
C GLU A 83 -1.44 -6.48 -4.62
N ASP A 84 -1.13 -7.77 -4.74
CA ASP A 84 -2.12 -8.84 -4.92
C ASP A 84 -3.06 -8.98 -3.69
N ILE A 85 -2.52 -8.91 -2.47
CA ILE A 85 -3.33 -8.97 -1.23
C ILE A 85 -4.31 -7.79 -1.13
N LEU A 86 -3.85 -6.62 -1.54
CA LEU A 86 -4.63 -5.37 -1.55
C LEU A 86 -5.56 -5.27 -2.76
N ASN A 87 -5.47 -6.21 -3.71
CA ASN A 87 -6.25 -6.23 -4.95
C ASN A 87 -6.04 -4.96 -5.80
N VAL A 88 -4.81 -4.47 -5.83
CA VAL A 88 -4.38 -3.36 -6.71
C VAL A 88 -3.62 -3.92 -7.91
N PRO A 89 -3.55 -3.19 -9.03
CA PRO A 89 -2.83 -3.66 -10.20
C PRO A 89 -1.36 -3.89 -9.86
N ASP A 90 -0.77 -4.95 -10.42
CA ASP A 90 0.63 -5.26 -10.16
C ASP A 90 1.54 -4.17 -10.73
N GLY A 91 2.53 -3.79 -9.93
CA GLY A 91 3.43 -2.71 -10.22
C GLY A 91 2.84 -1.31 -10.18
N SER A 92 1.58 -1.12 -9.76
CA SER A 92 1.05 0.22 -9.49
C SER A 92 1.83 0.92 -8.37
N LEU A 93 2.10 0.23 -7.26
CA LEU A 93 2.90 0.75 -6.16
C LEU A 93 4.39 0.75 -6.52
N SER A 94 4.87 -0.25 -7.26
CA SER A 94 6.29 -0.30 -7.64
C SER A 94 6.68 0.82 -8.62
N LYS A 95 5.79 1.23 -9.52
CA LYS A 95 5.97 2.40 -10.40
C LYS A 95 6.18 3.70 -9.62
N LEU A 96 5.55 3.83 -8.44
CA LEU A 96 5.71 5.01 -7.57
C LEU A 96 7.09 5.07 -6.87
N LEU A 97 7.86 3.99 -6.92
CA LEU A 97 9.23 3.92 -6.39
C LEU A 97 10.28 4.37 -7.42
N GLY A 98 9.92 4.38 -8.71
CA GLY A 98 10.73 4.96 -9.80
C GLY A 98 10.98 6.47 -9.60
N PRO A 99 11.91 7.08 -10.36
CA PRO A 99 12.57 8.33 -9.98
C PRO A 99 11.57 9.41 -9.55
N PRO A 100 11.70 9.92 -8.32
CA PRO A 100 10.66 10.65 -7.62
C PRO A 100 10.42 12.02 -8.27
N ARG A 101 9.19 12.30 -8.70
CA ARG A 101 8.76 13.70 -8.74
C ARG A 101 8.29 14.12 -7.34
N ALA A 102 9.13 14.97 -6.77
CA ALA A 102 8.88 15.98 -5.74
C ALA A 102 8.28 15.53 -4.40
N ARG A 103 9.17 15.38 -3.41
CA ARG A 103 9.07 15.88 -2.02
C ARG A 103 7.65 16.16 -1.51
N THR A 104 7.21 15.37 -0.53
CA THR A 104 6.32 15.90 0.52
C THR A 104 6.92 15.57 1.87
N ARG A 105 7.17 16.64 2.63
CA ARG A 105 7.74 16.64 3.97
C ARG A 105 6.69 16.07 4.93
N PHE A 106 6.87 14.84 5.40
CA PHE A 106 6.10 14.32 6.53
C PHE A 106 6.83 14.68 7.83
N HIS A 107 6.50 15.85 8.33
CA HIS A 107 6.70 16.22 9.72
C HIS A 107 5.38 16.79 10.22
N ALA A 108 4.68 16.00 11.04
CA ALA A 108 3.68 16.51 11.96
C ALA A 108 3.92 15.78 13.29
N LEU A 109 4.82 16.38 14.08
CA LEU A 109 4.83 16.26 15.53
C LEU A 109 3.56 16.94 16.04
N ASN A 110 2.83 16.28 16.94
CA ASN A 110 2.52 16.78 18.29
C ASN A 110 1.55 15.81 18.97
#